data_AF-A0A6C1E9P4-F1
#
_entry.id   AF-A0A6C1E9P4-F1
#
_cell.length_a   1.000
_cell.length_b   1.000
_cell.length_c   1.000
_cell.angle_alpha   90.00
_cell.angle_beta   90.00
_cell.angle_gamma   90.00
#
_symmetry.space_group_name_H-M   'P 1'
#
loop_
_entity.id
_entity.type
_entity.pdbx_description
1 polymer ?
#
loop_
_entity_poly.entity_id
_entity_poly.type
_entity_poly.pdbx_seq_one_letter_code
_entity_poly.pdbx_strand_id
1 'polypeptide(L)'
;MLRSLQTVAALANRRLYSVKSHSNRNKIIKTLLTHRSFDPIRRHLPTDIASADPYSLSQNVIKSLNTLGLPKEDAAIIHNMMIENLSNLDYSIATIHSKNLHELDLKPSISAIKQIVKNNPGRVESSWELFTKYKASVEIIPDELIEVVLEKIINFDNAEKVDGKKQLTFQDLVRCLYLIDHLSPNHVISSKLVESILTYTIDNGIPNVFAFLLKHKIPLNFFDKYIDEMTPCQIFELYRFFPIDVVITNIPILHKCVAVLGKNETIPLTEEEKETTTKLEEEAEIVKLQCHDNWNLDIPKEDAYKTEDAFKNLFVEIQKRELDRKDFGLALTLLRVTGVFKGNISLFFELYHEYLLRFERNEDSLMFEAFLTLCYQGYKRDNSKMLQYAEAFVKEGTSAKLQSQIFSVLIVANAKTNIDLSLEIYNSNIAKAHREKDESTDLSESDILTESLILAFLSKDDADFARVVFDGALGEKVLSGPTAAKKIKKLFAQYGEAVEAKESIKVMQSRIEHYMENI
;
A
#
# COMPACT_ATOMS: atom_id res chain seq x y z
N MET A 1 -15.63 44.36 15.32
CA MET A 1 -15.98 42.93 15.24
C MET A 1 -14.78 41.98 15.01
N LEU A 2 -13.52 42.45 15.06
CA LEU A 2 -12.32 41.58 14.93
C LEU A 2 -11.64 41.21 16.27
N ARG A 3 -12.13 41.74 17.40
CA ARG A 3 -11.58 41.47 18.76
C ARG A 3 -12.28 40.32 19.51
N SER A 4 -13.37 39.76 18.97
CA SER A 4 -14.18 38.74 19.66
C SER A 4 -13.90 37.29 19.23
N LEU A 5 -13.10 37.06 18.18
CA LEU A 5 -12.75 35.69 17.73
C LEU A 5 -11.43 35.17 18.33
N GLN A 6 -10.46 36.05 18.63
CA GLN A 6 -9.23 35.68 19.33
C GLN A 6 -9.47 35.28 20.80
N THR A 7 -10.48 35.87 21.44
CA THR A 7 -10.83 35.60 22.84
C THR A 7 -11.53 34.25 23.01
N VAL A 8 -12.35 33.83 22.05
CA VAL A 8 -13.10 32.56 22.12
C VAL A 8 -12.19 31.35 21.90
N ALA A 9 -11.21 31.44 20.99
CA ALA A 9 -10.19 30.39 20.80
C ALA A 9 -9.24 30.24 22.01
N ALA A 10 -8.87 31.35 22.66
CA ALA A 10 -8.05 31.34 23.88
C ALA A 10 -8.80 30.77 25.11
N LEU A 11 -10.12 30.95 25.17
CA LEU A 11 -10.99 30.43 26.23
C LEU A 11 -11.23 28.92 26.12
N ALA A 12 -11.31 28.37 24.91
CA ALA A 12 -11.47 26.93 24.68
C ALA A 12 -10.23 26.12 25.11
N ASN A 13 -9.03 26.63 24.84
CA ASN A 13 -7.78 26.00 25.29
C ASN A 13 -7.57 26.06 26.81
N ARG A 14 -8.04 27.11 27.50
CA ARG A 14 -7.83 27.28 28.94
C ARG A 14 -8.55 26.25 29.83
N ARG A 15 -9.63 25.62 29.35
CA ARG A 15 -10.44 24.68 30.16
C ARG A 15 -9.88 23.25 30.24
N LEU A 16 -8.95 22.88 29.35
CA LEU A 16 -8.28 21.57 29.36
C LEU A 16 -7.00 21.55 30.22
N TYR A 17 -6.45 22.70 30.59
CA TYR A 17 -5.25 22.83 31.42
C TYR A 17 -5.60 22.75 32.91
N SER A 18 -5.76 21.51 33.40
CA SER A 18 -5.99 21.20 34.82
C SER A 18 -4.96 21.86 35.76
N VAL A 19 -5.33 22.05 37.02
CA VAL A 19 -4.46 22.61 38.10
C VAL A 19 -3.12 21.87 38.24
N LYS A 20 -3.05 20.58 37.89
CA LYS A 20 -1.80 19.79 37.84
C LYS A 20 -0.82 20.29 36.76
N SER A 21 -1.31 20.78 35.61
CA SER A 21 -0.47 21.33 34.53
C SER A 21 0.18 22.66 34.92
N HIS A 22 -0.52 23.51 35.69
CA HIS A 22 -0.02 24.81 36.14
C HIS A 22 1.09 24.68 37.19
N SER A 23 0.94 23.73 38.14
CA SER A 23 1.98 23.44 39.13
C SER A 23 3.27 22.92 38.47
N ASN A 24 3.13 22.05 37.47
CA ASN A 24 4.26 21.53 36.71
C ASN A 24 4.96 22.62 35.88
N ARG A 25 4.21 23.49 35.21
CA ARG A 25 4.74 24.64 34.46
C ARG A 25 5.56 25.57 35.34
N ASN A 26 5.01 25.99 36.48
CA ASN A 26 5.71 26.90 37.39
C ASN A 26 6.99 26.25 37.95
N LYS A 27 6.97 24.95 38.20
CA LYS A 27 8.16 24.20 38.62
C LYS A 27 9.24 24.18 37.52
N ILE A 28 8.87 23.93 36.26
CA ILE A 28 9.81 23.96 35.12
C ILE A 28 10.46 25.34 34.97
N ILE A 29 9.65 26.41 34.98
CA ILE A 29 10.14 27.79 34.86
C ILE A 29 11.07 28.13 36.04
N LYS A 30 10.71 27.79 37.28
CA LYS A 30 11.59 28.01 38.45
C LYS A 30 12.93 27.33 38.28
N THR A 31 12.94 26.05 37.89
CA THR A 31 14.18 25.29 37.65
C THR A 31 15.03 25.94 36.56
N LEU A 32 14.42 26.36 35.45
CA LEU A 32 15.11 27.05 34.37
C LEU A 32 15.80 28.34 34.85
N LEU A 33 15.07 29.20 35.57
CA LEU A 33 15.58 30.50 36.03
C LEU A 33 16.66 30.37 37.13
N THR A 34 16.75 29.21 37.79
CA THR A 34 17.86 28.89 38.72
C THR A 34 19.13 28.42 38.01
N HIS A 35 19.09 28.17 36.70
CA HIS A 35 20.28 27.82 35.94
C HIS A 35 21.29 28.98 35.91
N ARG A 36 22.58 28.66 35.96
CA ARG A 36 23.69 29.64 36.01
C ARG A 36 23.64 30.67 34.89
N SER A 37 23.19 30.28 33.70
CA SER A 37 23.08 31.20 32.55
C SER A 37 22.11 32.36 32.80
N PHE A 38 21.17 32.23 33.74
CA PHE A 38 20.24 33.29 34.11
C PHE A 38 20.76 34.19 35.24
N ASP A 39 21.91 33.87 35.87
CA ASP A 39 22.50 34.67 36.95
C ASP A 39 22.63 36.18 36.61
N PRO A 40 23.07 36.57 35.39
CA PRO A 40 23.21 38.00 35.04
C PRO A 40 21.89 38.76 35.10
N ILE A 41 20.78 38.12 34.71
CA ILE A 41 19.46 38.78 34.64
C ILE A 41 18.57 38.52 35.85
N ARG A 42 18.89 37.52 36.70
CA ARG A 42 17.99 37.02 37.75
C ARG A 42 17.49 38.11 38.70
N ARG A 43 18.35 39.06 39.09
CA ARG A 43 17.99 40.17 40.00
C ARG A 43 17.07 41.21 39.38
N HIS A 44 16.94 41.21 38.05
CA HIS A 44 16.11 42.14 37.28
C HIS A 44 14.76 41.53 36.89
N LEU A 45 14.55 40.24 37.17
CA LEU A 45 13.27 39.57 36.96
C LEU A 45 12.35 39.78 38.17
N PRO A 46 11.02 39.95 37.96
CA PRO A 46 10.05 40.01 39.04
C PRO A 46 10.09 38.78 39.96
N THR A 47 9.83 38.95 41.26
CA THR A 47 9.84 37.86 42.25
C THR A 47 8.80 36.76 41.98
N ASP A 48 7.71 37.08 41.29
CA ASP A 48 6.62 36.19 40.92
C ASP A 48 6.67 35.76 39.44
N ILE A 49 7.78 36.00 38.75
CA ILE A 49 7.93 35.75 37.31
C ILE A 49 7.62 34.30 36.90
N ALA A 50 7.86 33.34 37.79
CA ALA A 50 7.58 31.93 37.54
C ALA A 50 6.08 31.59 37.48
N SER A 51 5.20 32.47 37.97
CA SER A 51 3.75 32.36 37.81
C SER A 51 3.21 33.16 36.62
N ALA A 52 4.04 33.95 35.96
CA ALA A 52 3.64 34.74 34.81
C ALA A 52 3.19 33.84 33.65
N ASP A 53 2.33 34.38 32.78
CA ASP A 53 2.03 33.74 31.51
C ASP A 53 3.26 33.75 30.57
N PRO A 54 3.33 32.84 29.59
CA PRO A 54 4.46 32.71 28.66
C PRO A 54 4.92 34.00 27.97
N TYR A 55 3.97 34.86 27.58
CA TYR A 55 4.28 36.12 26.93
C TYR A 55 4.92 37.09 27.93
N SER A 56 4.30 37.28 29.09
CA SER A 56 4.83 38.13 30.16
C SER A 56 6.22 37.65 30.64
N LEU A 57 6.42 36.34 30.75
CA LEU A 57 7.73 35.75 31.06
C LEU A 57 8.78 36.17 30.02
N SER A 58 8.49 35.94 28.74
CA SER A 58 9.40 36.25 27.64
C SER A 58 9.75 37.74 27.58
N GLN A 59 8.75 38.62 27.76
CA GLN A 59 8.95 40.07 27.76
C GLN A 59 9.86 40.54 28.91
N ASN A 60 9.69 40.00 30.12
CA ASN A 60 10.54 40.36 31.26
C ASN A 60 11.99 39.87 31.08
N VAL A 61 12.18 38.67 30.50
CA VAL A 61 13.50 38.16 30.15
C VAL A 61 14.17 39.07 29.11
N ILE A 62 13.47 39.38 28.01
CA ILE A 62 13.99 40.27 26.94
C ILE A 62 14.32 41.66 27.48
N LYS A 63 13.42 42.26 28.27
CA LYS A 63 13.65 43.56 28.90
C LYS A 63 14.91 43.54 29.78
N SER A 64 15.10 42.49 30.56
CA SER A 64 16.27 42.35 31.43
C SER A 64 17.56 42.22 30.63
N LEU A 65 17.55 41.43 29.56
CA LEU A 65 18.69 41.28 28.64
C LEU A 65 19.08 42.62 28.00
N ASN A 66 18.09 43.35 27.47
CA ASN A 66 18.32 44.64 26.80
C ASN A 66 18.78 45.73 27.77
N THR A 67 18.27 45.73 29.00
CA THR A 67 18.65 46.72 30.03
C THR A 67 20.10 46.54 30.48
N LEU A 68 20.56 45.29 30.57
CA LEU A 68 21.89 44.95 31.05
C LEU A 68 22.96 45.02 29.95
N GLY A 69 22.57 45.06 28.68
CA GLY A 69 23.51 45.16 27.56
C GLY A 69 24.52 44.02 27.53
N LEU A 70 24.07 42.79 27.81
CA LEU A 70 24.95 41.61 27.83
C LEU A 70 25.58 41.36 26.45
N PRO A 71 26.76 40.71 26.39
CA PRO A 71 27.31 40.19 25.14
C PRO A 71 26.27 39.36 24.36
N LYS A 72 26.31 39.46 23.03
CA LYS A 72 25.33 38.80 22.15
C LYS A 72 25.28 37.29 22.39
N GLU A 73 26.43 36.67 22.65
CA GLU A 73 26.60 35.25 22.90
C GLU A 73 25.93 34.81 24.20
N ASP A 74 26.08 35.60 25.28
CA ASP A 74 25.46 35.32 26.58
C ASP A 74 23.93 35.48 26.50
N ALA A 75 23.45 36.52 25.81
CA ALA A 75 22.03 36.70 25.54
C ALA A 75 21.45 35.55 24.71
N ALA A 76 22.21 35.05 23.73
CA ALA A 76 21.81 33.93 22.89
C ALA A 76 21.69 32.61 23.67
N ILE A 77 22.57 32.35 24.65
CA ILE A 77 22.43 31.19 25.54
C ILE A 77 21.08 31.24 26.26
N ILE A 78 20.72 32.40 26.82
CA ILE A 78 19.44 32.57 27.53
C ILE A 78 18.26 32.36 26.57
N HIS A 79 18.30 32.95 25.38
CA HIS A 79 17.24 32.76 24.37
C HIS A 79 17.08 31.29 23.95
N ASN A 80 18.18 30.58 23.69
CA ASN A 80 18.12 29.16 23.37
C ASN A 80 17.57 28.33 24.52
N MET A 81 17.98 28.61 25.77
CA MET A 81 17.44 27.93 26.95
C MET A 81 15.93 28.15 27.12
N MET A 82 15.43 29.35 26.82
CA MET A 82 13.99 29.64 26.83
C MET A 82 13.24 28.78 25.81
N ILE A 83 13.76 28.67 24.59
CA ILE A 83 13.18 27.84 23.52
C ILE A 83 13.20 26.36 23.92
N GLU A 84 14.36 25.86 24.33
CA GLU A 84 14.61 24.46 24.60
C GLU A 84 13.74 23.89 25.71
N ASN A 85 13.45 24.70 26.74
CA ASN A 85 12.78 24.21 27.95
C ASN A 85 11.29 24.54 28.02
N LEU A 86 10.80 25.51 27.25
CA LEU A 86 9.44 26.04 27.42
C LEU A 86 8.58 26.01 26.16
N SER A 87 9.13 25.72 24.98
CA SER A 87 8.36 25.69 23.72
C SER A 87 7.24 24.65 23.69
N ASN A 88 7.38 23.55 24.45
CA ASN A 88 6.32 22.54 24.63
C ASN A 88 5.16 23.01 25.50
N LEU A 89 5.37 24.03 26.35
CA LEU A 89 4.34 24.61 27.21
C LEU A 89 3.56 25.67 26.43
N ASP A 90 4.26 26.48 25.64
CA ASP A 90 3.68 27.48 24.75
C ASP A 90 4.62 27.78 23.59
N TYR A 91 4.19 27.45 22.38
CA TYR A 91 4.99 27.62 21.17
C TYR A 91 5.31 29.11 20.87
N SER A 92 4.54 30.07 21.38
CA SER A 92 4.85 31.50 21.20
C SER A 92 6.21 31.89 21.78
N ILE A 93 6.69 31.19 22.82
CA ILE A 93 8.04 31.38 23.39
C ILE A 93 9.10 31.11 22.32
N ALA A 94 8.94 30.03 21.54
CA ALA A 94 9.84 29.68 20.45
C ALA A 94 9.89 30.80 19.40
N THR A 95 8.72 31.31 18.98
CA THR A 95 8.63 32.40 18.01
C THR A 95 9.28 33.69 18.51
N ILE A 96 9.00 34.09 19.74
CA ILE A 96 9.51 35.32 20.34
C ILE A 96 11.03 35.28 20.45
N HIS A 97 11.58 34.21 21.04
CA HIS A 97 13.02 34.13 21.28
C HIS A 97 13.82 33.83 20.02
N SER A 98 13.25 33.13 19.03
CA SER A 98 13.89 32.99 17.70
C SER A 98 14.00 34.33 16.98
N LYS A 99 12.98 35.18 17.08
CA LYS A 99 13.01 36.55 16.54
C LYS A 99 14.11 37.39 17.20
N ASN A 100 14.25 37.32 18.52
CA ASN A 100 15.29 38.06 19.23
C ASN A 100 16.70 37.56 18.88
N LEU A 101 16.89 36.24 18.71
CA LEU A 101 18.16 35.70 18.20
C LEU A 101 18.49 36.28 16.82
N HIS A 102 17.51 36.33 15.91
CA HIS A 102 17.70 36.93 14.59
C HIS A 102 18.04 38.43 14.65
N GLU A 103 17.41 39.20 15.55
CA GLU A 103 17.74 40.62 15.77
C GLU A 103 19.18 40.82 16.29
N LEU A 104 19.78 39.78 16.88
CA LEU A 104 21.19 39.77 17.29
C LEU A 104 22.15 39.27 16.20
N ASP A 105 21.65 38.98 14.98
CA ASP A 105 22.37 38.30 13.90
C ASP A 105 22.84 36.88 14.27
N LEU A 106 22.12 36.24 15.21
CA LEU A 106 22.40 34.89 15.68
C LEU A 106 21.27 33.93 15.32
N LYS A 107 21.58 32.64 15.30
CA LYS A 107 20.64 31.57 14.97
C LYS A 107 20.33 30.72 16.21
N PRO A 108 19.15 30.08 16.27
CA PRO A 108 18.87 29.09 17.30
C PRO A 108 19.90 27.96 17.28
N SER A 109 20.24 27.42 18.46
CA SER A 109 21.06 26.23 18.62
C SER A 109 20.36 25.03 17.97
N ILE A 110 21.11 23.98 17.62
CA ILE A 110 20.54 22.72 17.11
C ILE A 110 19.48 22.15 18.08
N SER A 111 19.77 22.18 19.39
CA SER A 111 18.83 21.77 20.44
C SER A 111 17.55 22.62 20.44
N ALA A 112 17.68 23.93 20.27
CA ALA A 112 16.55 24.83 20.15
C ALA A 112 15.74 24.54 18.87
N ILE A 113 16.39 24.36 17.72
CA ILE A 113 15.75 23.99 16.44
C ILE A 113 14.93 22.70 16.59
N LYS A 114 15.49 21.67 17.22
CA LYS A 114 14.78 20.42 17.51
C LYS A 114 13.50 20.66 18.31
N GLN A 115 13.55 21.52 19.32
CA GLN A 115 12.37 21.85 20.13
C GLN A 115 11.38 22.76 19.38
N ILE A 116 11.85 23.65 18.51
CA ILE A 116 11.00 24.44 17.61
C ILE A 116 10.20 23.50 16.71
N VAL A 117 10.85 22.61 15.97
CA VAL A 117 10.15 21.69 15.05
C VAL A 117 9.23 20.75 15.83
N LYS A 118 9.73 20.12 16.90
CA LYS A 118 8.94 19.16 17.70
C LYS A 118 7.62 19.74 18.21
N ASN A 119 7.67 20.97 18.70
CA ASN A 119 6.52 21.63 19.33
C ASN A 119 5.73 22.53 18.35
N ASN A 120 6.14 22.58 17.08
CA ASN A 120 5.47 23.40 16.07
C ASN A 120 4.02 22.93 15.85
N PRO A 121 3.02 23.84 15.96
CA PRO A 121 1.65 23.50 15.63
C PRO A 121 1.38 23.51 14.12
N GLY A 122 2.27 24.04 13.28
CA GLY A 122 2.12 24.08 11.82
C GLY A 122 1.17 25.16 11.29
N ARG A 123 0.88 26.21 12.08
CA ARG A 123 -0.11 27.24 11.71
C ARG A 123 0.42 28.31 10.74
N VAL A 124 1.72 28.58 10.79
CA VAL A 124 2.35 29.67 10.02
C VAL A 124 3.32 29.06 9.01
N GLU A 125 4.28 28.29 9.52
CA GLU A 125 5.18 27.43 8.75
C GLU A 125 4.93 26.00 9.24
N SER A 126 4.84 25.06 8.31
CA SER A 126 4.86 23.62 8.58
C SER A 126 6.21 23.20 9.16
N SER A 127 6.24 22.04 9.81
CA SER A 127 7.47 21.46 10.35
C SER A 127 8.50 21.18 9.26
N TRP A 128 8.07 20.88 8.03
CA TRP A 128 8.94 20.75 6.87
C TRP A 128 9.56 22.09 6.44
N GLU A 129 8.75 23.16 6.33
CA GLU A 129 9.27 24.49 5.97
C GLU A 129 10.26 25.04 7.00
N LEU A 130 10.01 24.78 8.29
CA LEU A 130 10.97 25.10 9.34
C LEU A 130 12.27 24.31 9.16
N PHE A 131 12.17 23.01 8.86
CA PHE A 131 13.34 22.17 8.61
C PHE A 131 14.18 22.68 7.43
N THR A 132 13.59 22.96 6.27
CA THR A 132 14.33 23.43 5.09
C THR A 132 14.99 24.78 5.33
N LYS A 133 14.29 25.70 6.01
CA LYS A 133 14.83 26.99 6.45
C LYS A 133 16.06 26.85 7.35
N TYR A 134 16.01 25.95 8.34
CA TYR A 134 17.14 25.74 9.25
C TYR A 134 18.26 24.90 8.63
N LYS A 135 17.96 23.97 7.72
CA LYS A 135 18.93 23.17 6.97
C LYS A 135 19.95 24.07 6.26
N ALA A 136 19.49 25.12 5.57
CA ALA A 136 20.36 26.08 4.90
C ALA A 136 21.32 26.83 5.85
N SER A 137 21.10 26.70 7.16
CA SER A 137 21.73 27.50 8.20
C SER A 137 22.68 26.72 9.11
N VAL A 138 22.71 25.38 8.97
CA VAL A 138 23.49 24.45 9.81
C VAL A 138 24.35 23.55 8.92
N GLU A 139 25.61 23.35 9.27
CA GLU A 139 26.54 22.51 8.47
C GLU A 139 26.18 21.01 8.52
N ILE A 140 25.79 20.51 9.70
CA ILE A 140 25.45 19.10 9.92
C ILE A 140 24.10 19.02 10.63
N ILE A 141 23.13 18.37 10.00
CA ILE A 141 21.83 18.08 10.59
C ILE A 141 21.97 16.78 11.40
N PRO A 142 21.68 16.79 12.71
CA PRO A 142 21.68 15.55 13.49
C PRO A 142 20.48 14.66 13.13
N ASP A 143 20.69 13.35 13.16
CA ASP A 143 19.67 12.33 12.91
C ASP A 143 18.40 12.53 13.75
N GLU A 144 18.57 12.97 14.99
CA GLU A 144 17.45 13.20 15.92
C GLU A 144 16.55 14.36 15.51
N LEU A 145 17.07 15.35 14.76
CA LEU A 145 16.25 16.40 14.17
C LEU A 145 15.49 15.85 12.96
N ILE A 146 16.15 15.05 12.13
CA ILE A 146 15.55 14.36 10.98
C ILE A 146 14.38 13.49 11.44
N GLU A 147 14.56 12.67 12.49
CA GLU A 147 13.51 11.84 13.06
C GLU A 147 12.31 12.65 13.57
N VAL A 148 12.56 13.79 14.23
CA VAL A 148 11.49 14.68 14.70
C VAL A 148 10.70 15.22 13.51
N VAL A 149 11.36 15.63 12.43
CA VAL A 149 10.66 16.10 11.22
C VAL A 149 9.87 14.96 10.58
N LEU A 150 10.47 13.77 10.49
CA LEU A 150 9.84 12.57 9.95
C LEU A 150 8.57 12.20 10.73
N GLU A 151 8.64 12.21 12.07
CA GLU A 151 7.49 11.97 12.94
C GLU A 151 6.40 13.02 12.72
N LYS A 152 6.76 14.27 12.49
CA LYS A 152 5.83 15.38 12.27
C LYS A 152 5.14 15.32 10.90
N ILE A 153 5.82 14.83 9.87
CA ILE A 153 5.21 14.60 8.55
C ILE A 153 4.24 13.41 8.62
N ILE A 154 4.69 12.28 9.16
CA ILE A 154 3.89 11.04 9.26
C ILE A 154 2.64 11.27 10.11
N ASN A 155 2.82 11.92 11.26
CA ASN A 155 1.71 12.16 12.18
C ASN A 155 1.00 13.48 11.92
N PHE A 156 1.37 14.27 10.91
CA PHE A 156 0.86 15.62 10.62
C PHE A 156 1.06 16.66 11.74
N ASP A 157 1.22 17.91 11.32
CA ASP A 157 1.13 19.06 12.21
C ASP A 157 -0.28 19.19 12.81
N ASN A 158 -0.38 19.83 13.98
CA ASN A 158 -1.67 19.99 14.66
C ASN A 158 -2.65 20.82 13.82
N ALA A 159 -2.17 21.82 13.07
CA ALA A 159 -2.99 22.60 12.15
C ALA A 159 -3.57 21.72 11.03
N GLU A 160 -2.74 20.90 10.39
CA GLU A 160 -3.17 19.99 9.33
C GLU A 160 -4.24 18.99 9.82
N LYS A 161 -4.08 18.47 11.05
CA LYS A 161 -5.11 17.61 11.68
C LYS A 161 -6.44 18.33 11.87
N VAL A 162 -6.39 19.58 12.33
CA VAL A 162 -7.59 20.41 12.55
C VAL A 162 -8.26 20.71 11.21
N ASP A 163 -7.47 20.90 10.16
CA ASP A 163 -7.95 21.12 8.79
C ASP A 163 -8.42 19.82 8.09
N GLY A 164 -8.31 18.68 8.78
CA GLY A 164 -8.89 17.41 8.36
C GLY A 164 -7.98 16.51 7.53
N LYS A 165 -6.67 16.79 7.47
CA LYS A 165 -5.68 15.89 6.83
C LYS A 165 -5.63 14.56 7.60
N LYS A 166 -5.88 13.46 6.89
CA LYS A 166 -5.95 12.10 7.47
C LYS A 166 -4.93 11.12 6.89
N GLN A 167 -4.39 11.42 5.71
CA GLN A 167 -3.50 10.53 4.96
C GLN A 167 -2.32 11.33 4.41
N LEU A 168 -1.22 10.62 4.16
CA LEU A 168 -0.04 11.18 3.51
C LEU A 168 -0.37 11.53 2.05
N THR A 169 0.40 12.46 1.50
CA THR A 169 0.41 12.81 0.08
C THR A 169 1.68 12.29 -0.59
N PHE A 170 1.74 12.30 -1.92
CA PHE A 170 2.98 11.97 -2.65
C PHE A 170 4.14 12.85 -2.22
N GLN A 171 3.90 14.15 -2.02
CA GLN A 171 4.89 15.07 -1.52
C GLN A 171 5.37 14.69 -0.11
N ASP A 172 4.47 14.30 0.79
CA ASP A 172 4.85 13.84 2.14
C ASP A 172 5.69 12.56 2.08
N LEU A 173 5.34 11.61 1.19
CA LEU A 173 6.12 10.41 0.96
C LEU A 173 7.55 10.76 0.50
N VAL A 174 7.71 11.62 -0.51
CA VAL A 174 9.04 12.03 -0.99
C VAL A 174 9.84 12.73 0.10
N ARG A 175 9.23 13.62 0.89
CA ARG A 175 9.89 14.24 2.05
C ARG A 175 10.36 13.21 3.06
N CYS A 176 9.55 12.18 3.34
CA CYS A 176 9.95 11.08 4.20
C CYS A 176 11.15 10.31 3.63
N LEU A 177 11.14 9.98 2.34
CA LEU A 177 12.24 9.27 1.67
C LEU A 177 13.53 10.11 1.69
N TYR A 178 13.42 11.41 1.41
CA TYR A 178 14.51 12.36 1.54
C TYR A 178 15.14 12.34 2.94
N LEU A 179 14.30 12.45 3.97
CA LEU A 179 14.77 12.46 5.36
C LEU A 179 15.46 11.13 5.73
N ILE A 180 14.88 10.00 5.31
CA ILE A 180 15.45 8.68 5.57
C ILE A 180 16.82 8.51 4.91
N ASP A 181 16.97 8.98 3.66
CA ASP A 181 18.21 8.88 2.89
C ASP A 181 19.34 9.76 3.48
N HIS A 182 18.98 10.80 4.24
CA HIS A 182 19.93 11.71 4.89
C HIS A 182 20.31 11.29 6.32
N LEU A 183 19.79 10.17 6.82
CA LEU A 183 20.21 9.65 8.12
C LEU A 183 21.59 9.00 8.04
N SER A 184 22.31 9.04 9.15
CA SER A 184 23.59 8.32 9.26
C SER A 184 23.39 6.82 8.99
N PRO A 185 24.33 6.13 8.30
CA PRO A 185 24.17 4.72 7.90
C PRO A 185 23.89 3.72 9.04
N ASN A 186 24.32 4.04 10.27
CA ASN A 186 24.13 3.20 11.46
C ASN A 186 22.94 3.64 12.32
N HIS A 187 22.22 4.70 11.92
CA HIS A 187 21.09 5.21 12.67
C HIS A 187 19.89 4.27 12.52
N VAL A 188 19.29 3.89 13.66
CA VAL A 188 18.17 2.95 13.69
C VAL A 188 16.87 3.72 13.83
N ILE A 189 16.11 3.77 12.74
CA ILE A 189 14.78 4.38 12.71
C ILE A 189 13.77 3.46 13.40
N SER A 190 12.82 4.06 14.12
CA SER A 190 11.65 3.35 14.64
C SER A 190 10.87 2.65 13.52
N SER A 191 10.66 1.33 13.66
CA SER A 191 9.91 0.53 12.68
C SER A 191 8.52 1.11 12.42
N LYS A 192 7.84 1.63 13.45
CA LYS A 192 6.50 2.24 13.35
C LYS A 192 6.42 3.40 12.36
N LEU A 193 7.49 4.19 12.23
CA LEU A 193 7.52 5.30 11.27
C LEU A 193 7.61 4.73 9.84
N VAL A 194 8.51 3.78 9.62
CA VAL A 194 8.69 3.12 8.31
C VAL A 194 7.45 2.32 7.92
N GLU A 195 6.82 1.61 8.86
CA GLU A 195 5.56 0.88 8.67
C GLU A 195 4.42 1.78 8.20
N SER A 196 4.38 3.03 8.68
CA SER A 196 3.37 4.02 8.29
C SER A 196 3.58 4.50 6.85
N ILE A 197 4.85 4.67 6.44
CA ILE A 197 5.21 4.97 5.05
C ILE A 197 4.90 3.78 4.15
N LEU A 198 5.25 2.55 4.57
CA LEU A 198 4.97 1.33 3.83
C LEU A 198 3.48 1.13 3.60
N THR A 199 2.64 1.37 4.61
CA THR A 199 1.18 1.31 4.48
C THR A 199 0.71 2.23 3.36
N TYR A 200 1.17 3.49 3.34
CA TYR A 200 0.82 4.43 2.28
C TYR A 200 1.28 3.95 0.90
N THR A 201 2.47 3.36 0.79
CA THR A 201 2.98 2.83 -0.49
C THR A 201 2.21 1.61 -0.98
N ILE A 202 1.72 0.76 -0.07
CA ILE A 202 0.85 -0.38 -0.39
C ILE A 202 -0.49 0.13 -0.92
N ASP A 203 -1.17 0.97 -0.13
CA ASP A 203 -2.51 1.47 -0.43
C ASP A 203 -2.59 2.22 -1.77
N ASN A 204 -1.47 2.81 -2.21
CA ASN A 204 -1.38 3.58 -3.44
C ASN A 204 -0.64 2.85 -4.58
N GLY A 205 -0.34 1.54 -4.42
CA GLY A 205 0.29 0.74 -5.47
C GLY A 205 1.63 1.29 -5.94
N ILE A 206 2.52 1.65 -5.01
CA ILE A 206 3.84 2.23 -5.30
C ILE A 206 4.94 1.19 -5.05
N PRO A 207 5.34 0.37 -6.05
CA PRO A 207 6.34 -0.69 -5.87
C PRO A 207 7.77 -0.17 -5.71
N ASN A 208 8.05 0.95 -6.35
CA ASN A 208 9.39 1.44 -6.65
C ASN A 208 10.22 1.88 -5.42
N VAL A 209 9.57 2.10 -4.28
CA VAL A 209 10.23 2.54 -3.04
C VAL A 209 10.33 1.42 -2.00
N PHE A 210 9.81 0.22 -2.29
CA PHE A 210 9.81 -0.91 -1.34
C PHE A 210 11.20 -1.32 -0.91
N ALA A 211 12.08 -1.60 -1.87
CA ALA A 211 13.45 -2.04 -1.58
C ALA A 211 14.22 -1.03 -0.73
N PHE A 212 13.95 0.27 -0.90
CA PHE A 212 14.51 1.32 -0.06
C PHE A 212 14.01 1.21 1.39
N LEU A 213 12.69 1.13 1.58
CA LEU A 213 12.07 1.08 2.92
C LEU A 213 12.37 -0.23 3.68
N LEU A 214 12.44 -1.35 2.98
CA LEU A 214 12.69 -2.67 3.57
C LEU A 214 14.05 -2.79 4.25
N LYS A 215 15.06 -1.99 3.83
CA LYS A 215 16.39 -1.92 4.47
C LYS A 215 16.33 -1.60 5.96
N HIS A 216 15.24 -1.00 6.43
CA HIS A 216 15.04 -0.63 7.84
C HIS A 216 14.44 -1.76 8.70
N LYS A 217 14.72 -3.02 8.34
CA LYS A 217 14.46 -4.23 9.16
C LYS A 217 12.99 -4.42 9.54
N ILE A 218 12.10 -4.24 8.57
CA ILE A 218 10.67 -4.49 8.75
C ILE A 218 10.42 -5.99 8.88
N PRO A 219 9.69 -6.45 9.91
CA PRO A 219 9.43 -7.87 10.06
C PRO A 219 8.45 -8.35 8.99
N LEU A 220 8.67 -9.55 8.45
CA LEU A 220 7.89 -10.06 7.32
C LEU A 220 6.38 -10.19 7.64
N ASN A 221 6.02 -10.48 8.89
CA ASN A 221 4.63 -10.59 9.34
C ASN A 221 3.84 -9.25 9.32
N PHE A 222 4.51 -8.11 9.14
CA PHE A 222 3.84 -6.83 8.88
C PHE A 222 2.94 -6.90 7.64
N PHE A 223 3.38 -7.65 6.63
CA PHE A 223 2.71 -7.73 5.33
C PHE A 223 1.50 -8.67 5.33
N ASP A 224 1.31 -9.51 6.36
CA ASP A 224 0.23 -10.51 6.41
C ASP A 224 -1.16 -9.90 6.21
N LYS A 225 -1.39 -8.68 6.73
CA LYS A 225 -2.68 -7.98 6.62
C LYS A 225 -2.86 -7.20 5.32
N TYR A 226 -1.80 -7.05 4.53
CA TYR A 226 -1.77 -6.27 3.29
C TYR A 226 -1.55 -7.14 2.05
N ILE A 227 -1.20 -8.41 2.24
CA ILE A 227 -0.69 -9.29 1.18
C ILE A 227 -1.66 -9.43 0.00
N ASP A 228 -2.95 -9.27 0.24
CA ASP A 228 -3.99 -9.35 -0.79
C ASP A 228 -4.21 -8.06 -1.56
N GLU A 229 -3.83 -6.92 -0.99
CA GLU A 229 -3.93 -5.58 -1.58
C GLU A 229 -2.68 -5.21 -2.38
N MET A 230 -1.55 -5.89 -2.10
CA MET A 230 -0.28 -5.64 -2.75
C MET A 230 -0.30 -5.97 -4.25
N THR A 231 0.35 -5.11 -5.05
CA THR A 231 0.53 -5.34 -6.49
C THR A 231 1.52 -6.48 -6.77
N PRO A 232 1.46 -7.14 -7.94
CA PRO A 232 2.44 -8.17 -8.31
C PRO A 232 3.89 -7.69 -8.22
N CYS A 233 4.17 -6.43 -8.56
CA CYS A 233 5.50 -5.82 -8.45
C CYS A 233 5.95 -5.73 -6.98
N GLN A 234 5.06 -5.31 -6.07
CA GLN A 234 5.35 -5.25 -4.64
C GLN A 234 5.63 -6.64 -4.05
N ILE A 235 4.89 -7.67 -4.47
CA ILE A 235 5.13 -9.07 -4.06
C ILE A 235 6.49 -9.55 -4.55
N PHE A 236 6.88 -9.20 -5.78
CA PHE A 236 8.19 -9.53 -6.32
C PHE A 236 9.33 -8.88 -5.52
N GLU A 237 9.21 -7.57 -5.21
CA GLU A 237 10.20 -6.86 -4.40
C GLU A 237 10.32 -7.43 -2.98
N LEU A 238 9.19 -7.81 -2.38
CA LEU A 238 9.16 -8.48 -1.08
C LEU A 238 9.96 -9.80 -1.13
N TYR A 239 9.69 -10.65 -2.13
CA TYR A 239 10.41 -11.90 -2.33
C TYR A 239 11.91 -11.67 -2.56
N ARG A 240 12.27 -10.67 -3.37
CA ARG A 240 13.66 -10.34 -3.71
C ARG A 240 14.46 -9.86 -2.49
N PHE A 241 13.81 -9.14 -1.59
CA PHE A 241 14.45 -8.57 -0.41
C PHE A 241 14.67 -9.58 0.71
N PHE A 242 13.65 -10.41 1.02
CA PHE A 242 13.73 -11.34 2.14
C PHE A 242 14.45 -12.64 1.75
N PRO A 243 15.31 -13.20 2.64
CA PRO A 243 15.89 -14.52 2.41
C PRO A 243 14.80 -15.57 2.22
N ILE A 244 15.03 -16.51 1.29
CA ILE A 244 14.05 -17.55 0.95
C ILE A 244 13.61 -18.36 2.19
N ASP A 245 14.53 -18.62 3.13
CA ASP A 245 14.25 -19.29 4.40
C ASP A 245 13.20 -18.57 5.25
N VAL A 246 13.15 -17.25 5.18
CA VAL A 246 12.16 -16.44 5.90
C VAL A 246 10.83 -16.49 5.16
N VAL A 247 10.85 -16.31 3.83
CA VAL A 247 9.64 -16.33 2.99
C VAL A 247 8.85 -17.63 3.15
N ILE A 248 9.53 -18.78 3.05
CA ILE A 248 8.85 -20.09 3.12
C ILE A 248 8.26 -20.43 4.50
N THR A 249 8.68 -19.73 5.56
CA THR A 249 8.14 -19.93 6.91
C THR A 249 6.87 -19.11 7.16
N ASN A 250 6.58 -18.13 6.30
CA ASN A 250 5.35 -17.34 6.35
C ASN A 250 4.38 -17.85 5.26
N ILE A 251 3.37 -18.61 5.67
CA ILE A 251 2.46 -19.31 4.75
C ILE A 251 1.68 -18.34 3.83
N PRO A 252 1.00 -17.28 4.34
CA PRO A 252 0.29 -16.33 3.47
C PRO A 252 1.18 -15.72 2.38
N ILE A 253 2.39 -15.30 2.76
CA ILE A 253 3.33 -14.67 1.84
C ILE A 253 3.89 -15.70 0.84
N LEU A 254 4.22 -16.91 1.31
CA LEU A 254 4.65 -18.00 0.44
C LEU A 254 3.62 -18.29 -0.66
N HIS A 255 2.35 -18.44 -0.30
CA HIS A 255 1.27 -18.68 -1.27
C HIS A 255 1.19 -17.55 -2.30
N LYS A 256 1.23 -16.29 -1.84
CA LYS A 256 1.16 -15.13 -2.74
C LYS A 256 2.37 -15.05 -3.67
N CYS A 257 3.58 -15.29 -3.15
CA CYS A 257 4.80 -15.33 -3.96
C CYS A 257 4.73 -16.45 -5.02
N VAL A 258 4.30 -17.66 -4.66
CA VAL A 258 4.16 -18.76 -5.63
C VAL A 258 3.15 -18.41 -6.73
N ALA A 259 2.00 -17.87 -6.35
CA ALA A 259 0.97 -17.47 -7.31
C ALA A 259 1.49 -16.38 -8.27
N VAL A 260 2.09 -15.30 -7.74
CA VAL A 260 2.55 -14.15 -8.53
C VAL A 260 3.75 -14.51 -9.41
N LEU A 261 4.78 -15.13 -8.83
CA LEU A 261 6.01 -15.48 -9.55
C LEU A 261 5.77 -16.60 -10.57
N GLY A 262 4.88 -17.53 -10.24
CA GLY A 262 4.53 -18.66 -11.08
C GLY A 262 3.63 -18.30 -12.26
N LYS A 263 2.62 -17.47 -12.02
CA LYS A 263 1.67 -17.02 -13.07
C LYS A 263 2.34 -16.22 -14.17
N ASN A 264 3.28 -15.36 -13.79
CA ASN A 264 3.92 -14.44 -14.73
C ASN A 264 5.29 -14.99 -15.16
N GLU A 265 5.69 -14.76 -16.41
CA GLU A 265 7.10 -14.89 -16.83
C GLU A 265 7.85 -13.56 -16.64
N THR A 266 7.11 -12.48 -16.86
CA THR A 266 7.51 -11.10 -16.60
C THR A 266 6.36 -10.38 -15.94
N ILE A 267 6.64 -9.57 -14.92
CA ILE A 267 5.67 -8.67 -14.29
C ILE A 267 5.95 -7.26 -14.82
N PRO A 268 5.17 -6.77 -15.80
CA PRO A 268 5.29 -5.39 -16.25
C PRO A 268 4.69 -4.43 -15.22
N LEU A 269 5.25 -3.22 -15.14
CA LEU A 269 4.56 -2.12 -14.45
C LEU A 269 3.26 -1.79 -15.18
N THR A 270 2.17 -1.67 -14.43
CA THR A 270 0.90 -1.15 -14.92
C THR A 270 1.02 0.33 -15.30
N GLU A 271 0.11 0.85 -16.12
CA GLU A 271 0.10 2.28 -16.45
C GLU A 271 -0.10 3.15 -15.20
N GLU A 272 -0.91 2.70 -14.24
CA GLU A 272 -1.07 3.37 -12.95
C GLU A 272 0.25 3.41 -12.17
N GLU A 273 1.01 2.30 -12.10
CA GLU A 273 2.33 2.26 -11.45
C GLU A 273 3.38 3.13 -12.15
N LYS A 274 3.32 3.25 -13.48
CA LYS A 274 4.20 4.17 -14.24
C LYS A 274 3.86 5.63 -13.95
N GLU A 275 2.57 5.96 -13.91
CA GLU A 275 2.11 7.30 -13.53
C GLU A 275 2.51 7.66 -12.10
N THR A 276 2.38 6.74 -11.14
CA THR A 276 2.80 7.00 -9.76
C THR A 276 4.31 7.20 -9.65
N THR A 277 5.09 6.44 -10.42
CA THR A 277 6.56 6.62 -10.50
C THR A 277 6.91 8.01 -11.05
N THR A 278 6.25 8.44 -12.13
CA THR A 278 6.48 9.78 -12.71
C THR A 278 6.15 10.88 -11.70
N LYS A 279 5.01 10.78 -11.00
CA LYS A 279 4.60 11.74 -9.96
C LYS A 279 5.61 11.80 -8.81
N LEU A 280 6.20 10.66 -8.42
CA LEU A 280 7.24 10.63 -7.40
C LEU A 280 8.51 11.35 -7.84
N GLU A 281 8.94 11.18 -9.09
CA GLU A 281 10.10 11.89 -9.64
C GLU A 281 9.85 13.41 -9.70
N GLU A 282 8.65 13.84 -10.09
CA GLU A 282 8.26 15.25 -10.08
C GLU A 282 8.31 15.86 -8.66
N GLU A 283 7.74 15.18 -7.67
CA GLU A 283 7.78 15.63 -6.27
C GLU A 283 9.21 15.57 -5.69
N ALA A 284 10.05 14.63 -6.13
CA ALA A 284 11.46 14.56 -5.74
C ALA A 284 12.24 15.79 -6.21
N GLU A 285 12.00 16.27 -7.44
CA GLU A 285 12.61 17.51 -7.91
C GLU A 285 12.12 18.73 -7.13
N ILE A 286 10.85 18.77 -6.71
CA ILE A 286 10.33 19.84 -5.84
C ILE A 286 11.05 19.84 -4.48
N VAL A 287 11.19 18.68 -3.86
CA VAL A 287 11.87 18.54 -2.55
C VAL A 287 13.34 18.93 -2.63
N LYS A 288 14.04 18.48 -3.67
CA LYS A 288 15.42 18.84 -3.97
C LYS A 288 15.61 20.36 -4.12
N LEU A 289 14.72 21.03 -4.85
CA LEU A 289 14.72 22.50 -4.98
C LEU A 289 14.50 23.20 -3.62
N GLN A 290 13.58 22.70 -2.79
CA GLN A 290 13.31 23.25 -1.46
C GLN A 290 14.53 23.10 -0.52
N CYS A 291 15.23 21.97 -0.62
CA CYS A 291 16.37 21.64 0.23
C CYS A 291 17.72 22.19 -0.27
N HIS A 292 17.74 22.79 -1.48
CA HIS A 292 18.92 23.34 -2.14
C HIS A 292 20.09 22.34 -2.21
N ASP A 293 19.79 21.09 -2.59
CA ASP A 293 20.79 20.03 -2.73
C ASP A 293 20.71 19.32 -4.08
N ASN A 294 21.64 18.38 -4.29
CA ASN A 294 21.71 17.52 -5.47
C ASN A 294 21.17 16.12 -5.15
N TRP A 295 20.21 16.02 -4.23
CA TRP A 295 19.61 14.74 -3.89
C TRP A 295 18.95 14.12 -5.12
N ASN A 296 19.09 12.80 -5.25
CA ASN A 296 18.41 12.02 -6.27
C ASN A 296 17.90 10.74 -5.62
N LEU A 297 16.62 10.46 -5.81
CA LEU A 297 15.98 9.28 -5.27
C LEU A 297 16.28 8.11 -6.20
N ASP A 298 17.19 7.23 -5.78
CA ASP A 298 17.60 6.05 -6.56
C ASP A 298 16.53 4.96 -6.50
N ILE A 299 15.67 4.97 -7.52
CA ILE A 299 14.55 4.04 -7.67
C ILE A 299 14.81 3.13 -8.88
N PRO A 300 14.48 1.83 -8.78
CA PRO A 300 14.51 0.93 -9.94
C PRO A 300 13.68 1.48 -11.10
N LYS A 301 14.31 1.64 -12.27
CA LYS A 301 13.67 2.10 -13.51
C LYS A 301 13.28 0.95 -14.43
N GLU A 302 13.07 -0.23 -13.87
CA GLU A 302 12.74 -1.43 -14.64
C GLU A 302 11.27 -1.36 -15.05
N ASP A 303 11.00 -1.41 -16.36
CA ASP A 303 9.64 -1.45 -16.91
C ASP A 303 8.96 -2.81 -16.67
N ALA A 304 9.75 -3.86 -16.42
CA ALA A 304 9.25 -5.20 -16.14
C ALA A 304 10.29 -6.05 -15.37
N TYR A 305 9.80 -6.85 -14.44
CA TYR A 305 10.58 -7.78 -13.63
C TYR A 305 10.49 -9.20 -14.18
N LYS A 306 11.63 -9.85 -14.44
CA LYS A 306 11.66 -11.28 -14.82
C LYS A 306 11.51 -12.16 -13.59
N THR A 307 10.58 -13.09 -13.63
CA THR A 307 10.25 -13.96 -12.47
C THR A 307 10.74 -15.40 -12.62
N GLU A 308 11.23 -15.80 -13.79
CA GLU A 308 11.52 -17.21 -14.10
C GLU A 308 12.51 -17.85 -13.10
N ASP A 309 13.66 -17.21 -12.88
CA ASP A 309 14.67 -17.74 -11.96
C ASP A 309 14.22 -17.67 -10.50
N ALA A 310 13.51 -16.60 -10.12
CA ALA A 310 12.91 -16.45 -8.79
C ALA A 310 11.92 -17.59 -8.51
N PHE A 311 11.02 -17.88 -9.45
CA PHE A 311 10.06 -18.97 -9.33
C PHE A 311 10.75 -20.34 -9.29
N LYS A 312 11.74 -20.60 -10.16
CA LYS A 312 12.50 -21.86 -10.16
C LYS A 312 13.16 -22.10 -8.80
N ASN A 313 13.84 -21.08 -8.25
CA ASN A 313 14.49 -21.17 -6.95
C ASN A 313 13.47 -21.44 -5.83
N LEU A 314 12.34 -20.73 -5.84
CA LEU A 314 11.26 -20.95 -4.88
C LEU A 314 10.67 -22.36 -4.96
N PHE A 315 10.40 -22.83 -6.18
CA PHE A 315 9.87 -24.18 -6.44
C PHE A 315 10.82 -25.27 -5.91
N VAL A 316 12.12 -25.16 -6.18
CA VAL A 316 13.12 -26.12 -5.70
C VAL A 316 13.16 -26.18 -4.17
N GLU A 317 13.14 -25.04 -3.47
CA GLU A 317 13.14 -25.03 -2.01
C GLU A 317 11.84 -25.55 -1.40
N ILE A 318 10.69 -25.31 -2.04
CA ILE A 318 9.40 -25.91 -1.65
C ILE A 318 9.49 -27.44 -1.72
N GLN A 319 9.91 -27.98 -2.87
CA GLN A 319 10.05 -29.42 -3.10
C GLN A 319 11.02 -30.08 -2.11
N LYS A 320 12.19 -29.45 -1.92
CA LYS A 320 13.24 -29.93 -1.00
C LYS A 320 12.75 -30.06 0.45
N ARG A 321 11.83 -29.21 0.89
CA ARG A 321 11.28 -29.20 2.26
C ARG A 321 9.91 -29.87 2.36
N GLU A 322 9.38 -30.35 1.23
CA GLU A 322 8.08 -30.99 1.13
C GLU A 322 6.95 -30.11 1.68
N LEU A 323 6.99 -28.80 1.41
CA LEU A 323 5.99 -27.87 1.96
C LEU A 323 4.63 -28.06 1.26
N ASP A 324 4.67 -28.24 -0.05
CA ASP A 324 3.57 -28.62 -0.93
C ASP A 324 2.90 -29.94 -0.52
N ARG A 325 3.64 -30.87 0.10
CA ARG A 325 3.08 -32.13 0.61
C ARG A 325 2.38 -32.00 1.97
N LYS A 326 2.53 -30.85 2.63
CA LYS A 326 1.96 -30.55 3.96
C LYS A 326 0.86 -29.51 3.90
N ASP A 327 0.90 -28.63 2.91
CA ASP A 327 -0.04 -27.54 2.69
C ASP A 327 -0.82 -27.74 1.39
N PHE A 328 -2.10 -28.06 1.53
CA PHE A 328 -2.98 -28.34 0.40
C PHE A 328 -3.23 -27.10 -0.48
N GLY A 329 -3.32 -25.90 0.10
CA GLY A 329 -3.52 -24.68 -0.69
C GLY A 329 -2.30 -24.36 -1.55
N LEU A 330 -1.10 -24.62 -1.01
CA LEU A 330 0.15 -24.51 -1.77
C LEU A 330 0.20 -25.53 -2.91
N ALA A 331 -0.21 -26.78 -2.65
CA ALA A 331 -0.29 -27.84 -3.64
C ALA A 331 -1.19 -27.45 -4.83
N LEU A 332 -2.41 -26.95 -4.54
CA LEU A 332 -3.33 -26.46 -5.59
C LEU A 332 -2.75 -25.30 -6.38
N THR A 333 -2.13 -24.33 -5.70
CA THR A 333 -1.49 -23.18 -6.36
C THR A 333 -0.39 -23.64 -7.31
N LEU A 334 0.44 -24.60 -6.88
CA LEU A 334 1.50 -25.18 -7.72
C LEU A 334 0.96 -25.95 -8.91
N LEU A 335 -0.13 -26.71 -8.76
CA LEU A 335 -0.80 -27.38 -9.87
C LEU A 335 -1.30 -26.36 -10.89
N ARG A 336 -2.03 -25.34 -10.45
CA ARG A 336 -2.54 -24.27 -11.33
C ARG A 336 -1.39 -23.56 -12.07
N VAL A 337 -0.33 -23.20 -11.35
CA VAL A 337 0.88 -22.59 -11.94
C VAL A 337 1.53 -23.49 -12.98
N THR A 338 1.76 -24.76 -12.64
CA THR A 338 2.47 -25.69 -13.50
C THR A 338 1.67 -26.04 -14.76
N GLY A 339 0.37 -26.30 -14.59
CA GLY A 339 -0.53 -26.77 -15.64
C GLY A 339 -1.09 -25.64 -16.49
N VAL A 340 -1.78 -24.67 -15.89
CA VAL A 340 -2.46 -23.59 -16.61
C VAL A 340 -1.46 -22.55 -17.09
N PHE A 341 -0.66 -21.97 -16.19
CA PHE A 341 0.19 -20.83 -16.55
C PHE A 341 1.46 -21.23 -17.29
N LYS A 342 2.23 -22.21 -16.79
CA LYS A 342 3.48 -22.68 -17.43
C LYS A 342 3.26 -23.73 -18.52
N GLY A 343 2.10 -24.39 -18.56
CA GLY A 343 1.79 -25.39 -19.58
C GLY A 343 2.66 -26.65 -19.57
N ASN A 344 3.31 -26.94 -18.43
CA ASN A 344 4.15 -28.13 -18.26
C ASN A 344 3.30 -29.32 -17.81
N ILE A 345 2.66 -29.98 -18.78
CA ILE A 345 1.74 -31.10 -18.54
C ILE A 345 2.42 -32.30 -17.87
N SER A 346 3.69 -32.59 -18.20
CA SER A 346 4.42 -33.73 -17.59
C SER A 346 4.59 -33.50 -16.10
N LEU A 347 5.19 -32.37 -15.72
CA LEU A 347 5.42 -32.03 -14.32
C LEU A 347 4.09 -31.89 -13.57
N PHE A 348 3.05 -31.35 -14.22
CA PHE A 348 1.71 -31.27 -13.63
C PHE A 348 1.20 -32.64 -13.17
N PHE A 349 1.25 -33.66 -14.05
CA PHE A 349 0.73 -34.99 -13.70
C PHE A 349 1.62 -35.75 -12.71
N GLU A 350 2.93 -35.49 -12.72
CA GLU A 350 3.84 -35.97 -11.68
C GLU A 350 3.43 -35.43 -10.30
N LEU A 351 3.27 -34.11 -10.18
CA LEU A 351 2.83 -33.46 -8.94
C LEU A 351 1.41 -33.89 -8.53
N TYR A 352 0.48 -33.94 -9.49
CA TYR A 352 -0.91 -34.36 -9.25
C TYR A 352 -0.97 -35.77 -8.64
N HIS A 353 -0.21 -36.72 -9.20
CA HIS A 353 -0.18 -38.08 -8.67
C HIS A 353 0.36 -38.12 -7.24
N GLU A 354 1.44 -37.38 -6.96
CA GLU A 354 1.97 -37.28 -5.60
C GLU A 354 0.96 -36.65 -4.63
N TYR A 355 0.29 -35.59 -5.03
CA TYR A 355 -0.67 -34.88 -4.18
C TYR A 355 -1.93 -35.71 -3.92
N LEU A 356 -2.39 -36.49 -4.90
CA LEU A 356 -3.52 -37.41 -4.72
C LEU A 356 -3.26 -38.44 -3.61
N LEU A 357 -2.03 -38.96 -3.54
CA LEU A 357 -1.60 -39.90 -2.49
C LEU A 357 -1.48 -39.25 -1.10
N ARG A 358 -1.32 -37.92 -1.04
CA ARG A 358 -1.15 -37.17 0.22
C ARG A 358 -2.45 -36.56 0.73
N PHE A 359 -3.31 -36.09 -0.16
CA PHE A 359 -4.52 -35.34 0.16
C PHE A 359 -5.78 -36.10 -0.30
N GLU A 360 -5.92 -37.36 0.11
CA GLU A 360 -7.01 -38.25 -0.30
C GLU A 360 -8.41 -37.65 -0.08
N ARG A 361 -8.60 -36.85 0.97
CA ARG A 361 -9.89 -36.20 1.29
C ARG A 361 -10.23 -35.01 0.39
N ASN A 362 -9.29 -34.58 -0.45
CA ASN A 362 -9.42 -33.43 -1.34
C ASN A 362 -9.32 -33.83 -2.82
N GLU A 363 -9.58 -35.10 -3.14
CA GLU A 363 -9.56 -35.66 -4.49
C GLU A 363 -10.34 -34.79 -5.49
N ASP A 364 -11.56 -34.36 -5.14
CA ASP A 364 -12.41 -33.60 -6.07
C ASP A 364 -11.77 -32.27 -6.51
N SER A 365 -11.07 -31.57 -5.62
CA SER A 365 -10.35 -30.34 -5.94
C SER A 365 -9.10 -30.59 -6.79
N LEU A 366 -8.38 -31.68 -6.53
CA LEU A 366 -7.23 -32.08 -7.34
C LEU A 366 -7.68 -32.48 -8.76
N MET A 367 -8.76 -33.27 -8.86
CA MET A 367 -9.35 -33.67 -10.14
C MET A 367 -9.82 -32.45 -10.94
N PHE A 368 -10.39 -31.46 -10.27
CA PHE A 368 -10.76 -30.21 -10.92
C PHE A 368 -9.56 -29.47 -11.53
N GLU A 369 -8.41 -29.40 -10.83
CA GLU A 369 -7.19 -28.81 -11.39
C GLU A 369 -6.69 -29.57 -12.63
N ALA A 370 -6.81 -30.90 -12.64
CA ALA A 370 -6.46 -31.73 -13.80
C ALA A 370 -7.41 -31.48 -14.98
N PHE A 371 -8.72 -31.47 -14.71
CA PHE A 371 -9.76 -31.11 -15.67
C PHE A 371 -9.49 -29.73 -16.28
N LEU A 372 -9.29 -28.70 -15.45
CA LEU A 372 -9.08 -27.34 -15.89
C LEU A 372 -7.79 -27.20 -16.70
N THR A 373 -6.70 -27.81 -16.25
CA THR A 373 -5.41 -27.78 -16.95
C THR A 373 -5.54 -28.36 -18.36
N LEU A 374 -6.23 -29.51 -18.50
CA LEU A 374 -6.47 -30.13 -19.79
C LEU A 374 -7.40 -29.28 -20.68
N CYS A 375 -8.47 -28.71 -20.12
CA CYS A 375 -9.37 -27.80 -20.83
C CYS A 375 -8.65 -26.55 -21.34
N TYR A 376 -7.90 -25.87 -20.46
CA TYR A 376 -7.17 -24.64 -20.80
C TYR A 376 -6.09 -24.90 -21.85
N GLN A 377 -5.24 -25.91 -21.64
CA GLN A 377 -4.18 -26.23 -22.61
C GLN A 377 -4.73 -26.80 -23.91
N GLY A 378 -5.84 -27.54 -23.85
CA GLY A 378 -6.59 -27.99 -25.02
C GLY A 378 -7.12 -26.82 -25.84
N TYR A 379 -7.76 -25.84 -25.19
CA TYR A 379 -8.25 -24.62 -25.86
C TYR A 379 -7.12 -23.79 -26.48
N LYS A 380 -6.09 -23.49 -25.67
CA LYS A 380 -4.94 -22.65 -26.06
C LYS A 380 -4.18 -23.25 -27.24
N ARG A 381 -3.99 -24.58 -27.25
CA ARG A 381 -3.23 -25.30 -28.30
C ARG A 381 -4.11 -25.88 -29.40
N ASP A 382 -5.42 -25.63 -29.38
CA ASP A 382 -6.39 -26.20 -30.31
C ASP A 382 -6.34 -27.75 -30.38
N ASN A 383 -6.18 -28.40 -29.23
CA ASN A 383 -6.04 -29.84 -29.09
C ASN A 383 -7.31 -30.47 -28.51
N SER A 384 -8.20 -30.91 -29.39
CA SER A 384 -9.47 -31.55 -29.02
C SER A 384 -9.31 -32.84 -28.22
N LYS A 385 -8.20 -33.57 -28.35
CA LYS A 385 -7.94 -34.78 -27.54
C LYS A 385 -7.72 -34.43 -26.07
N MET A 386 -7.08 -33.30 -25.77
CA MET A 386 -6.92 -32.85 -24.38
C MET A 386 -8.28 -32.52 -23.77
N LEU A 387 -9.19 -31.90 -24.52
CA LEU A 387 -10.56 -31.65 -24.08
C LEU A 387 -11.30 -32.96 -23.77
N GLN A 388 -11.18 -33.97 -24.64
CA GLN A 388 -11.77 -35.29 -24.41
C GLN A 388 -11.19 -35.98 -23.17
N TYR A 389 -9.88 -35.88 -22.93
CA TYR A 389 -9.27 -36.43 -21.72
C TYR A 389 -9.72 -35.69 -20.45
N ALA A 390 -10.06 -34.40 -20.53
CA ALA A 390 -10.54 -33.65 -19.39
C ALA A 390 -11.83 -34.23 -18.81
N GLU A 391 -12.72 -34.76 -19.66
CA GLU A 391 -13.99 -35.38 -19.24
C GLU A 391 -13.80 -36.57 -18.28
N ALA A 392 -12.66 -37.27 -18.36
CA ALA A 392 -12.34 -38.38 -17.45
C ALA A 392 -12.12 -37.95 -15.99
N PHE A 393 -11.91 -36.65 -15.75
CA PHE A 393 -11.72 -36.06 -14.42
C PHE A 393 -13.00 -35.44 -13.85
N VAL A 394 -14.12 -35.51 -14.58
CA VAL A 394 -15.42 -35.07 -14.10
C VAL A 394 -16.10 -36.21 -13.33
N LYS A 395 -16.28 -36.03 -12.03
CA LYS A 395 -16.85 -37.04 -11.13
C LYS A 395 -18.33 -36.77 -10.87
N GLU A 396 -19.14 -37.84 -10.83
CA GLU A 396 -20.53 -37.73 -10.39
C GLU A 396 -20.62 -37.49 -8.87
N GLY A 397 -21.58 -36.65 -8.43
CA GLY A 397 -21.80 -36.37 -7.01
C GLY A 397 -20.91 -35.27 -6.40
N THR A 398 -20.21 -34.49 -7.21
CA THR A 398 -19.51 -33.26 -6.78
C THR A 398 -20.49 -32.21 -6.27
N SER A 399 -20.01 -31.25 -5.48
CA SER A 399 -20.82 -30.12 -5.01
C SER A 399 -21.40 -29.31 -6.18
N ALA A 400 -22.59 -28.71 -5.99
CA ALA A 400 -23.25 -27.91 -7.02
C ALA A 400 -22.36 -26.77 -7.54
N LYS A 401 -21.63 -26.11 -6.63
CA LYS A 401 -20.63 -25.08 -6.97
C LYS A 401 -19.55 -25.60 -7.92
N LEU A 402 -18.92 -26.72 -7.60
CA LEU A 402 -17.87 -27.31 -8.44
C LEU A 402 -18.43 -27.76 -9.79
N GLN A 403 -19.65 -28.30 -9.80
CA GLN A 403 -20.35 -28.66 -11.04
C GLN A 403 -20.58 -27.45 -11.94
N SER A 404 -21.01 -26.31 -11.37
CA SER A 404 -21.20 -25.08 -12.13
C SER A 404 -19.91 -24.57 -12.77
N GLN A 405 -18.78 -24.67 -12.05
CA GLN A 405 -17.44 -24.34 -12.58
C GLN A 405 -17.01 -25.30 -13.69
N ILE A 406 -17.27 -26.60 -13.54
CA ILE A 406 -16.98 -27.59 -14.59
C ILE A 406 -17.77 -27.25 -15.86
N PHE A 407 -19.07 -26.99 -15.74
CA PHE A 407 -19.90 -26.66 -16.90
C PHE A 407 -19.51 -25.35 -17.56
N SER A 408 -19.18 -24.30 -16.80
CA SER A 408 -18.72 -23.04 -17.40
C SER A 408 -17.39 -23.19 -18.14
N VAL A 409 -16.43 -23.94 -17.59
CA VAL A 409 -15.17 -24.27 -18.30
C VAL A 409 -15.47 -25.05 -19.57
N LEU A 410 -16.31 -26.08 -19.52
CA LEU A 410 -16.67 -26.85 -20.72
C LEU A 410 -17.33 -25.98 -21.79
N ILE A 411 -18.22 -25.06 -21.40
CA ILE A 411 -18.88 -24.13 -22.33
C ILE A 411 -17.85 -23.27 -23.06
N VAL A 412 -16.92 -22.63 -22.35
CA VAL A 412 -15.94 -21.73 -22.99
C VAL A 412 -14.82 -22.49 -23.70
N ALA A 413 -14.40 -23.65 -23.18
CA ALA A 413 -13.36 -24.48 -23.81
C ALA A 413 -13.83 -25.10 -25.13
N ASN A 414 -15.09 -25.52 -25.20
CA ASN A 414 -15.67 -26.05 -26.44
C ASN A 414 -16.02 -24.96 -27.45
N ALA A 415 -16.05 -23.67 -27.05
CA ALA A 415 -16.40 -22.59 -27.96
C ALA A 415 -15.57 -22.64 -29.25
N LYS A 416 -14.28 -22.94 -29.16
CA LYS A 416 -13.37 -22.98 -30.32
C LYS A 416 -13.65 -24.16 -31.26
N THR A 417 -13.92 -25.35 -30.72
CA THR A 417 -14.00 -26.62 -31.46
C THR A 417 -15.43 -27.05 -31.81
N ASN A 418 -16.40 -26.80 -30.93
CA ASN A 418 -17.79 -27.22 -31.06
C ASN A 418 -18.72 -26.30 -30.23
N ILE A 419 -19.19 -25.21 -30.85
CA ILE A 419 -20.09 -24.24 -30.19
C ILE A 419 -21.48 -24.84 -29.88
N ASP A 420 -21.93 -25.83 -30.67
CA ASP A 420 -23.22 -26.49 -30.43
C ASP A 420 -23.19 -27.29 -29.13
N LEU A 421 -22.06 -27.93 -28.83
CA LEU A 421 -21.85 -28.61 -27.54
C LEU A 421 -21.87 -27.62 -26.37
N SER A 422 -21.29 -26.43 -26.53
CA SER A 422 -21.40 -25.36 -25.52
C SER A 422 -22.86 -24.99 -25.24
N LEU A 423 -23.69 -24.88 -26.28
CA LEU A 423 -25.11 -24.60 -26.15
C LEU A 423 -25.89 -25.77 -25.52
N GLU A 424 -25.57 -27.01 -25.90
CA GLU A 424 -26.17 -28.21 -25.33
C GLU A 424 -25.90 -28.32 -23.82
N ILE A 425 -24.64 -28.11 -23.40
CA ILE A 425 -24.24 -28.12 -21.99
C ILE A 425 -24.99 -27.04 -21.21
N TYR A 426 -25.10 -25.83 -21.74
CA TYR A 426 -25.87 -24.77 -21.09
C TYR A 426 -27.35 -25.15 -20.94
N ASN A 427 -28.02 -25.53 -22.03
CA ASN A 427 -29.46 -25.84 -22.02
C ASN A 427 -29.80 -27.02 -21.10
N SER A 428 -28.91 -28.01 -21.00
CA SER A 428 -29.11 -29.20 -20.17
C SER A 428 -29.01 -28.92 -18.66
N ASN A 429 -28.36 -27.81 -18.28
CA ASN A 429 -28.00 -27.51 -16.90
C ASN A 429 -28.62 -26.22 -16.34
N ILE A 430 -28.95 -25.22 -17.17
CA ILE A 430 -29.44 -23.92 -16.71
C ILE A 430 -30.74 -24.00 -15.88
N ALA A 431 -31.62 -24.94 -16.19
CA ALA A 431 -32.86 -25.14 -15.44
C ALA A 431 -32.64 -25.70 -14.03
N LYS A 432 -31.51 -26.40 -13.81
CA LYS A 432 -31.12 -27.00 -12.53
C LYS A 432 -30.22 -26.09 -11.70
N ALA A 433 -29.60 -25.09 -12.33
CA ALA A 433 -28.65 -24.19 -11.70
C ALA A 433 -29.32 -23.34 -10.60
N HIS A 434 -28.66 -23.21 -9.47
CA HIS A 434 -29.14 -22.38 -8.38
C HIS A 434 -29.10 -20.90 -8.76
N ARG A 435 -30.16 -20.17 -8.38
CA ARG A 435 -30.29 -18.72 -8.58
C ARG A 435 -29.90 -17.91 -7.34
N GLU A 436 -29.63 -18.60 -6.23
CA GLU A 436 -29.10 -17.99 -5.02
C GLU A 436 -27.67 -17.51 -5.25
N LYS A 437 -27.37 -16.34 -4.69
CA LYS A 437 -26.06 -15.71 -4.83
C LYS A 437 -25.08 -16.33 -3.86
N ASP A 438 -23.88 -16.60 -4.34
CA ASP A 438 -22.75 -16.95 -3.47
C ASP A 438 -22.29 -15.70 -2.71
N GLU A 439 -22.11 -15.82 -1.38
CA GLU A 439 -21.75 -14.72 -0.49
C GLU A 439 -20.42 -14.04 -0.86
N SER A 440 -19.50 -14.79 -1.48
CA SER A 440 -18.17 -14.30 -1.84
C SER A 440 -18.11 -13.60 -3.19
N THR A 441 -18.98 -13.98 -4.14
CA THR A 441 -18.93 -13.46 -5.51
C THR A 441 -20.10 -12.55 -5.90
N ASP A 442 -21.19 -12.53 -5.11
CA ASP A 442 -22.48 -11.89 -5.43
C ASP A 442 -23.12 -12.40 -6.74
N LEU A 443 -22.65 -13.54 -7.25
CA LEU A 443 -23.13 -14.21 -8.47
C LEU A 443 -23.74 -15.56 -8.12
N SER A 444 -24.76 -15.97 -8.87
CA SER A 444 -25.34 -17.31 -8.80
C SER A 444 -24.72 -18.25 -9.84
N GLU A 445 -24.99 -19.54 -9.72
CA GLU A 445 -24.60 -20.54 -10.73
C GLU A 445 -25.21 -20.23 -12.09
N SER A 446 -26.49 -19.80 -12.12
CA SER A 446 -27.17 -19.38 -13.34
C SER A 446 -26.51 -18.17 -14.01
N ASP A 447 -25.97 -17.22 -13.24
CA ASP A 447 -25.24 -16.07 -13.77
C ASP A 447 -23.95 -16.51 -14.46
N ILE A 448 -23.19 -17.40 -13.81
CA ILE A 448 -21.89 -17.91 -14.30
C ILE A 448 -22.08 -18.66 -15.62
N LEU A 449 -23.08 -19.55 -15.70
CA LEU A 449 -23.37 -20.31 -16.91
C LEU A 449 -23.81 -19.39 -18.07
N THR A 450 -24.66 -18.40 -17.77
CA THR A 450 -25.14 -17.45 -18.78
C THR A 450 -24.00 -16.59 -19.32
N GLU A 451 -23.15 -16.05 -18.44
CA GLU A 451 -21.96 -15.28 -18.83
C GLU A 451 -21.02 -16.12 -19.70
N SER A 452 -20.80 -17.39 -19.34
CA SER A 452 -19.93 -18.32 -20.08
C SER A 452 -20.43 -18.57 -21.49
N LEU A 453 -21.74 -18.79 -21.66
CA LEU A 453 -22.33 -19.02 -22.99
C LEU A 453 -22.22 -17.76 -23.86
N ILE A 454 -22.53 -16.59 -23.29
CA ILE A 454 -22.41 -15.32 -24.01
C ILE A 454 -20.96 -15.12 -24.47
N LEU A 455 -19.98 -15.33 -23.60
CA LEU A 455 -18.57 -15.22 -23.94
C LEU A 455 -18.17 -16.22 -25.05
N ALA A 456 -18.68 -17.44 -25.01
CA ALA A 456 -18.45 -18.46 -26.04
C ALA A 456 -18.93 -17.99 -27.43
N PHE A 457 -20.16 -17.47 -27.54
CA PHE A 457 -20.71 -16.98 -28.82
C PHE A 457 -20.05 -15.69 -29.30
N LEU A 458 -19.72 -14.77 -28.40
CA LEU A 458 -18.94 -13.57 -28.76
C LEU A 458 -17.55 -13.94 -29.32
N SER A 459 -16.91 -15.02 -28.83
CA SER A 459 -15.65 -15.51 -29.39
C SER A 459 -15.76 -16.06 -30.82
N LYS A 460 -16.99 -16.29 -31.30
CA LYS A 460 -17.35 -16.73 -32.66
C LYS A 460 -17.93 -15.61 -33.52
N ASP A 461 -17.84 -14.37 -33.07
CA ASP A 461 -18.39 -13.19 -33.76
C ASP A 461 -19.93 -13.23 -33.88
N ASP A 462 -20.60 -14.08 -33.10
CA ASP A 462 -22.06 -14.24 -33.10
C ASP A 462 -22.71 -13.39 -32.00
N ALA A 463 -22.60 -12.07 -32.17
CA ALA A 463 -23.13 -11.10 -31.24
C ALA A 463 -24.66 -11.10 -31.17
N ASP A 464 -25.33 -11.46 -32.26
CA ASP A 464 -26.79 -11.47 -32.32
C ASP A 464 -27.35 -12.62 -31.47
N PHE A 465 -26.77 -13.83 -31.58
CA PHE A 465 -27.17 -14.93 -30.72
C PHE A 465 -26.82 -14.65 -29.25
N ALA A 466 -25.65 -14.09 -28.97
CA ALA A 466 -25.27 -13.69 -27.62
C ALA A 466 -26.28 -12.69 -27.00
N ARG A 467 -26.79 -11.72 -27.79
CA ARG A 467 -27.85 -10.79 -27.36
C ARG A 467 -29.17 -11.51 -27.09
N VAL A 468 -29.57 -12.45 -27.95
CA VAL A 468 -30.78 -13.27 -27.74
C VAL A 468 -30.69 -14.05 -26.42
N VAL A 469 -29.53 -14.65 -26.12
CA VAL A 469 -29.28 -15.33 -24.84
C VAL A 469 -29.43 -14.36 -23.68
N PHE A 470 -28.84 -13.16 -23.78
CA PHE A 470 -28.92 -12.15 -22.72
C PHE A 470 -30.33 -11.64 -22.47
N ASP A 471 -31.06 -11.29 -23.53
CA ASP A 471 -32.44 -10.81 -23.46
C ASP A 471 -33.39 -11.91 -22.95
N GLY A 472 -33.19 -13.15 -23.38
CA GLY A 472 -33.91 -14.31 -22.87
C GLY A 472 -33.66 -14.54 -21.38
N ALA A 473 -32.40 -14.45 -20.94
CA ALA A 473 -32.05 -14.60 -19.53
C ALA A 473 -32.64 -13.48 -18.64
N LEU A 474 -32.75 -12.26 -19.16
CA LEU A 474 -33.43 -11.15 -18.49
C LEU A 474 -34.95 -11.37 -18.42
N GLY A 475 -35.56 -11.78 -19.54
CA GLY A 475 -37.01 -12.02 -19.62
C GLY A 475 -37.47 -13.14 -18.69
N GLU A 476 -36.74 -14.26 -18.68
CA GLU A 476 -37.02 -15.45 -17.87
C GLU A 476 -36.52 -15.34 -16.42
N LYS A 477 -35.93 -14.20 -16.04
CA LYS A 477 -35.36 -13.93 -14.71
C LYS A 477 -34.36 -15.03 -14.28
N VAL A 478 -33.53 -15.45 -15.22
CA VAL A 478 -32.44 -16.42 -15.00
C VAL A 478 -31.29 -15.76 -14.23
N LEU A 479 -31.04 -14.48 -14.52
CA LEU A 479 -30.01 -13.70 -13.83
C LEU A 479 -30.45 -13.32 -12.41
N SER A 480 -29.56 -13.51 -11.43
CA SER A 480 -29.84 -13.29 -10.01
C SER A 480 -30.00 -11.81 -9.64
N GLY A 481 -29.48 -10.89 -10.45
CA GLY A 481 -29.63 -9.45 -10.21
C GLY A 481 -28.81 -8.51 -11.10
N PRO A 482 -28.78 -7.21 -10.74
CA PRO A 482 -28.14 -6.16 -11.53
C PRO A 482 -26.63 -6.33 -11.71
N THR A 483 -25.94 -6.92 -10.71
CA THR A 483 -24.49 -7.17 -10.75
C THR A 483 -24.12 -8.07 -11.94
N ALA A 484 -24.80 -9.21 -12.08
CA ALA A 484 -24.61 -10.13 -13.20
C ALA A 484 -24.92 -9.48 -14.55
N ALA A 485 -26.03 -8.76 -14.64
CA ALA A 485 -26.40 -8.04 -15.86
C ALA A 485 -25.36 -6.97 -16.24
N LYS A 486 -24.79 -6.26 -15.25
CA LYS A 486 -23.73 -5.26 -15.48
C LYS A 486 -22.44 -5.92 -15.97
N LYS A 487 -22.08 -7.08 -15.42
CA LYS A 487 -20.89 -7.85 -15.84
C LYS A 487 -21.00 -8.30 -17.30
N ILE A 488 -22.15 -8.84 -17.70
CA ILE A 488 -22.43 -9.24 -19.09
C ILE A 488 -22.44 -8.02 -20.02
N LYS A 489 -23.07 -6.91 -19.62
CA LYS A 489 -23.03 -5.65 -20.40
C LYS A 489 -21.60 -5.14 -20.64
N LYS A 490 -20.71 -5.30 -19.65
CA LYS A 490 -19.28 -4.96 -19.81
C LYS A 490 -18.62 -5.85 -20.87
N LEU A 491 -18.95 -7.13 -20.95
CA LEU A 491 -18.46 -8.02 -22.02
C LEU A 491 -18.92 -7.54 -23.40
N PHE A 492 -20.20 -7.16 -23.56
CA PHE A 492 -20.70 -6.60 -24.81
C PHE A 492 -20.01 -5.28 -25.19
N ALA A 493 -19.74 -4.40 -24.23
CA ALA A 493 -19.04 -3.14 -24.47
C ALA A 493 -17.60 -3.40 -24.97
N GLN A 494 -16.86 -4.28 -24.28
CA GLN A 494 -15.52 -4.68 -24.68
C GLN A 494 -15.50 -5.34 -26.07
N TYR A 495 -16.50 -6.17 -26.36
CA TYR A 495 -16.66 -6.74 -27.69
C TYR A 495 -16.89 -5.65 -28.76
N GLY A 496 -17.78 -4.68 -28.50
CA GLY A 496 -18.06 -3.58 -29.42
C GLY A 496 -16.81 -2.75 -29.74
N GLU A 497 -16.03 -2.38 -28.73
CA GLU A 497 -14.74 -1.71 -28.89
C GLU A 497 -13.76 -2.55 -29.73
N ALA A 498 -13.71 -3.87 -29.49
CA ALA A 498 -12.86 -4.77 -30.25
C ALA A 498 -13.32 -4.97 -31.71
N VAL A 499 -14.62 -4.89 -32.00
CA VAL A 499 -15.15 -4.90 -33.38
C VAL A 499 -14.71 -3.65 -34.14
N GLU A 500 -14.77 -2.47 -33.50
CA GLU A 500 -14.30 -1.22 -34.09
C GLU A 500 -12.79 -1.28 -34.40
N ALA A 501 -12.01 -1.90 -33.51
CA ALA A 501 -10.58 -2.16 -33.70
C ALA A 501 -10.24 -3.32 -34.66
N LYS A 502 -11.24 -4.08 -35.13
CA LYS A 502 -11.08 -5.30 -35.95
C LYS A 502 -10.29 -6.43 -35.27
N GLU A 503 -10.40 -6.53 -33.95
CA GLU A 503 -9.73 -7.55 -33.14
C GLU A 503 -10.69 -8.40 -32.29
N SER A 504 -12.01 -8.37 -32.57
CA SER A 504 -13.07 -9.01 -31.77
C SER A 504 -12.75 -10.46 -31.37
N ILE A 505 -12.44 -11.33 -32.33
CA ILE A 505 -12.12 -12.75 -32.10
C ILE A 505 -10.91 -12.89 -31.16
N LYS A 506 -9.82 -12.16 -31.42
CA LYS A 506 -8.58 -12.25 -30.64
C LYS A 506 -8.80 -11.78 -29.20
N VAL A 507 -9.52 -10.67 -29.02
CA VAL A 507 -9.84 -10.12 -27.70
C VAL A 507 -10.75 -11.07 -26.92
N MET A 508 -11.78 -11.65 -27.55
CA MET A 508 -12.68 -12.60 -26.89
C MET A 508 -12.02 -13.95 -26.59
N GLN A 509 -11.12 -14.45 -27.44
CA GLN A 509 -10.32 -15.64 -27.14
C GLN A 509 -9.39 -15.41 -25.94
N SER A 510 -8.71 -14.26 -25.91
CA SER A 510 -7.89 -13.86 -24.76
C SER A 510 -8.74 -13.73 -23.49
N ARG A 511 -10.01 -13.29 -23.64
CA ARG A 511 -10.96 -13.21 -22.52
C ARG A 511 -11.40 -14.59 -22.03
N ILE A 512 -11.56 -15.57 -22.91
CA ILE A 512 -11.81 -16.98 -22.53
C ILE A 512 -10.62 -17.56 -21.76
N GLU A 513 -9.39 -17.33 -22.23
CA GLU A 513 -8.18 -17.76 -21.50
C GLU A 513 -8.16 -17.15 -20.09
N HIS A 514 -8.35 -15.83 -20.00
CA HIS A 514 -8.41 -15.14 -18.71
C HIS A 514 -9.60 -15.59 -17.84
N TYR A 515 -10.73 -15.99 -18.42
CA TYR A 515 -11.87 -16.52 -17.68
C TYR A 515 -11.50 -17.84 -16.99
N MET A 516 -10.89 -18.79 -17.73
CA MET A 516 -10.46 -20.08 -17.20
C MET A 516 -9.33 -19.94 -16.16
N GLU A 517 -8.43 -18.96 -16.32
CA GLU A 517 -7.34 -18.70 -15.36
C GLU A 517 -7.83 -18.30 -13.96
N ASN A 518 -9.01 -17.68 -13.85
CA ASN A 518 -9.54 -17.11 -12.60
C ASN A 518 -10.78 -17.84 -12.07
N ILE A 519 -11.07 -19.03 -12.58
CA ILE A 519 -12.25 -19.81 -12.18
C ILE A 519 -12.08 -20.55 -10.86
#